data_AF-A0A938HR00-F1
#
_entry.id   AF-A0A938HR00-F1
#
_cell.length_a   1.000
_cell.length_b   1.000
_cell.length_c   1.000
_cell.angle_alpha   90.00
_cell.angle_beta   90.00
_cell.angle_gamma   90.00
#
_symmetry.space_group_name_H-M   'P 1'
#
loop_
_entity.id
_entity.type
_entity.pdbx_description
1 polymer ?
#
loop_
_entity_poly.entity_id
_entity_poly.type
_entity_poly.pdbx_seq_one_letter_code
_entity_poly.pdbx_strand_id
1 'polypeptide(L)'
;KVKPVLVEGGSDSAVFDNVLELLVQAGRSGPHALMMMIPEAWGPRFLMSEDKRGFYEYHAAFMEPWDGPAAIVFADGRYIGATLDRNGLRPCRYTITRDGLVVVASETGVLDIEPERILRRGRLQPGKMFLVDLAQNRIVPDIEIKARISRQKPYHRWVKANRIELRGLFTPSRIPPKDPDRLRREQHAFGYSEEELRMVLAPMASSGQEAIGSMGNDAALAVLSERPQLLFTYFKQLFAQVTNPPIDPLREELVMSLMSFVGPERNLLEETPEHARRLKLPHPILTPEDLMRLRDARHPDIVPRDIPILFPAGSDGEGLRRALEAVFAQAEEAVAGGATILILTDRGMDSAHAAIPSLLATSALHHHLIRRGLRTHVGLVVETGEAREVMHAALLVGYGAAALCPHVAFATVRQLAEDGLLEVPLLAEEAADRYITALKKGLLKTFSRMGISTIRSYQMAQVFEAVGLGREVVEAYFSGTPSRVGGIGLEEIAAETLARHARAFPADGDPEKLLDAGGAYHLRAGGE
;
A
#
# COMPACT_ATOMS: atom_id res chain seq x y z
N LYS A 1 4.94 32.91 -4.96
CA LYS A 1 3.96 31.82 -4.80
C LYS A 1 4.71 30.51 -5.00
N VAL A 2 4.67 29.57 -4.05
CA VAL A 2 5.47 28.32 -4.07
C VAL A 2 4.71 27.12 -4.66
N LYS A 3 3.39 27.23 -4.85
CA LYS A 3 2.55 26.14 -5.40
C LYS A 3 2.29 26.34 -6.90
N PRO A 4 2.28 25.25 -7.72
CA PRO A 4 2.61 23.86 -7.37
C PRO A 4 4.12 23.67 -7.11
N VAL A 5 4.47 22.78 -6.18
CA VAL A 5 5.88 22.46 -5.85
C VAL A 5 6.47 21.55 -6.93
N LEU A 6 5.70 20.54 -7.33
CA LEU A 6 6.11 19.59 -8.37
C LEU A 6 5.85 20.20 -9.73
N VAL A 7 6.87 20.23 -10.58
CA VAL A 7 6.74 20.67 -11.97
C VAL A 7 6.19 19.51 -12.79
N GLU A 8 4.99 19.68 -13.33
CA GLU A 8 4.36 18.69 -14.20
C GLU A 8 5.25 18.40 -15.42
N GLY A 9 5.36 17.11 -15.80
CA GLY A 9 6.22 16.67 -16.90
C GLY A 9 7.72 16.65 -16.59
N GLY A 10 8.14 17.02 -15.37
CA GLY A 10 9.52 16.85 -14.91
C GLY A 10 9.91 15.37 -14.78
N SER A 11 11.22 15.08 -14.87
CA SER A 11 11.74 13.75 -14.56
C SER A 11 11.59 13.43 -13.07
N ASP A 12 11.68 12.15 -12.72
CA ASP A 12 11.75 11.68 -11.33
C ASP A 12 12.76 12.47 -10.47
N SER A 13 13.94 12.71 -11.02
CA SER A 13 15.04 13.42 -10.39
C SER A 13 14.72 14.91 -10.19
N ALA A 14 14.04 15.54 -11.15
CA ALA A 14 13.59 16.93 -11.01
C ALA A 14 12.49 17.06 -9.96
N VAL A 15 11.52 16.12 -9.95
CA VAL A 15 10.46 16.09 -8.93
C VAL A 15 11.06 15.88 -7.53
N PHE A 16 12.05 15.00 -7.40
CA PHE A 16 12.79 14.80 -6.15
C PHE A 16 13.50 16.09 -5.71
N ASP A 17 14.20 16.76 -6.62
CA ASP A 17 14.93 18.01 -6.34
C ASP A 17 13.99 19.12 -5.87
N ASN A 18 12.81 19.27 -6.50
CA ASN A 18 11.81 20.26 -6.09
C ASN A 18 11.36 20.08 -4.63
N VAL A 19 11.13 18.83 -4.20
CA VAL A 19 10.75 18.52 -2.82
C VAL A 19 11.92 18.74 -1.88
N LEU A 20 13.13 18.31 -2.27
CA LEU A 20 14.34 18.53 -1.48
C LEU A 20 14.60 20.02 -1.25
N GLU A 21 14.52 20.83 -2.31
CA GLU A 21 14.67 22.28 -2.25
C GLU A 21 13.63 22.92 -1.33
N LEU A 22 12.35 22.53 -1.46
CA LEU A 22 11.28 23.02 -0.58
C LEU A 22 11.62 22.78 0.91
N LEU A 23 12.06 21.56 1.23
CA LEU A 23 12.39 21.18 2.61
C LEU A 23 13.60 21.94 3.15
N VAL A 24 14.60 22.18 2.29
CA VAL A 24 15.79 22.95 2.65
C VAL A 24 15.46 24.42 2.87
N GLN A 25 14.71 25.03 1.94
CA GLN A 25 14.26 26.42 2.05
C GLN A 25 13.29 26.64 3.22
N ALA A 26 12.55 25.60 3.63
CA ALA A 26 11.73 25.64 4.84
C ALA A 26 12.53 25.54 6.16
N GLY A 27 13.86 25.35 6.09
CA GLY A 27 14.76 25.44 7.24
C GLY A 27 15.42 24.13 7.66
N ARG A 28 15.21 23.01 6.96
CA ARG A 28 15.94 21.76 7.21
C ARG A 28 17.30 21.80 6.53
N SER A 29 18.33 21.23 7.16
CA SER A 29 19.62 21.03 6.45
C SER A 29 19.46 19.98 5.35
N GLY A 30 20.24 20.05 4.25
CA GLY A 30 20.22 19.04 3.18
C GLY A 30 20.28 17.59 3.70
N PRO A 31 21.20 17.24 4.63
CA PRO A 31 21.24 15.91 5.21
C PRO A 31 19.98 15.48 5.97
N HIS A 32 19.29 16.41 6.64
CA HIS A 32 18.04 16.11 7.34
C HIS A 32 16.95 15.78 6.31
N ALA A 33 16.76 16.62 5.30
CA ALA A 33 15.77 16.39 4.25
C ALA A 33 16.02 15.05 3.52
N LEU A 34 17.29 14.73 3.22
CA LEU A 34 17.65 13.44 2.61
C LEU A 34 17.41 12.24 3.54
N MET A 35 17.71 12.34 4.83
CA MET A 35 17.37 11.29 5.80
C MET A 35 15.86 11.06 5.93
N MET A 36 15.04 12.07 5.60
CA MET A 36 13.59 11.99 5.60
C MET A 36 13.05 11.36 4.31
N MET A 37 13.52 11.80 3.14
CA MET A 37 13.05 11.34 1.83
C MET A 37 13.64 9.97 1.43
N ILE A 38 14.92 9.73 1.74
CA ILE A 38 15.64 8.48 1.48
C ILE A 38 16.15 7.91 2.82
N PRO A 39 15.25 7.43 3.69
CA PRO A 39 15.65 6.88 4.98
C PRO A 39 16.46 5.58 4.80
N GLU A 40 17.46 5.36 5.65
CA GLU A 40 18.13 4.06 5.71
C GLU A 40 17.15 2.98 6.17
N ALA A 41 17.41 1.71 5.84
CA ALA A 41 16.59 0.62 6.33
C ALA A 41 16.60 0.58 7.88
N TRP A 42 15.40 0.56 8.46
CA TRP A 42 15.20 0.62 9.91
C TRP A 42 14.07 -0.31 10.33
N GLY A 43 14.08 -0.73 11.60
CA GLY A 43 13.11 -1.69 12.11
C GLY A 43 13.65 -2.47 13.30
N PRO A 44 12.84 -3.35 13.94
CA PRO A 44 13.20 -4.04 15.18
C PRO A 44 14.51 -4.83 15.10
N ARG A 45 14.80 -5.41 13.93
CA ARG A 45 15.99 -6.24 13.68
C ARG A 45 17.28 -5.44 13.45
N PHE A 46 17.21 -4.12 13.25
CA PHE A 46 18.39 -3.28 13.04
C PHE A 46 18.95 -2.74 14.36
N LEU A 47 20.27 -2.85 14.53
CA LEU A 47 21.00 -2.24 15.64
C LEU A 47 21.16 -0.72 15.40
N MET A 48 20.44 0.10 16.17
CA MET A 48 20.51 1.56 16.10
C MET A 48 20.12 2.20 17.43
N SER A 49 20.58 3.43 17.66
CA SER A 49 20.17 4.21 18.83
C SER A 49 18.67 4.50 18.82
N GLU A 50 18.09 4.66 20.01
CA GLU A 50 16.68 5.02 20.16
C GLU A 50 16.34 6.37 19.51
N ASP A 51 17.25 7.34 19.60
CA ASP A 51 17.08 8.65 18.94
C ASP A 51 16.94 8.50 17.42
N LYS A 52 17.82 7.70 16.80
CA LYS A 52 17.81 7.48 15.35
C LYS A 52 16.58 6.71 14.89
N ARG A 53 16.19 5.68 15.66
CA ARG A 53 14.95 4.95 15.43
C ARG A 53 13.73 5.86 15.56
N GLY A 54 13.70 6.70 16.60
CA GLY A 54 12.65 7.68 16.84
C GLY A 54 12.56 8.72 15.73
N PHE A 55 13.70 9.18 15.19
CA PHE A 55 13.74 10.07 14.03
C PHE A 55 13.08 9.43 12.81
N TYR A 56 13.44 8.20 12.45
CA TYR A 56 12.86 7.55 11.27
C TYR A 56 11.39 7.19 11.46
N GLU A 57 10.98 6.75 12.65
CA GLU A 57 9.57 6.47 12.94
C GLU A 57 8.71 7.73 12.92
N TYR A 58 9.22 8.84 13.45
CA TYR A 58 8.54 10.14 13.41
C TYR A 58 8.30 10.60 11.97
N HIS A 59 9.33 10.60 11.14
CA HIS A 59 9.23 11.08 9.76
C HIS A 59 8.44 10.12 8.86
N ALA A 60 8.50 8.81 9.12
CA ALA A 60 7.69 7.83 8.39
C ALA A 60 6.18 8.05 8.53
N ALA A 61 5.73 8.82 9.52
CA ALA A 61 4.32 9.14 9.72
C ALA A 61 3.77 10.18 8.74
N PHE A 62 4.61 10.88 7.97
CA PHE A 62 4.15 11.91 7.02
C PHE A 62 5.06 12.10 5.79
N MET A 63 6.13 11.31 5.68
CA MET A 63 6.94 11.19 4.47
C MET A 63 7.14 9.72 4.14
N GLU A 64 6.54 9.31 3.03
CA GLU A 64 6.83 8.05 2.37
C GLU A 64 8.25 8.07 1.79
N PRO A 65 8.97 6.93 1.85
CA PRO A 65 10.27 6.84 1.20
C PRO A 65 10.16 7.01 -0.32
N TRP A 66 11.05 7.81 -0.89
CA TRP A 66 11.26 7.90 -2.33
C TRP A 66 12.21 6.76 -2.73
N ASP A 67 11.64 5.56 -2.84
CA ASP A 67 12.37 4.33 -3.15
C ASP A 67 12.77 4.27 -4.63
N GLY A 68 13.85 3.51 -4.90
CA GLY A 68 14.42 3.31 -6.23
C GLY A 68 15.95 3.34 -6.19
N PRO A 69 16.64 2.85 -7.23
CA PRO A 69 18.10 2.92 -7.29
C PRO A 69 18.61 4.36 -7.35
N ALA A 70 19.28 4.83 -6.30
CA ALA A 70 19.69 6.23 -6.21
C ALA A 70 21.11 6.38 -5.66
N ALA A 71 21.91 7.18 -6.36
CA ALA A 71 23.12 7.80 -5.84
C ALA A 71 22.95 9.31 -5.99
N ILE A 72 22.58 9.97 -4.89
CA ILE A 72 22.29 11.40 -4.87
C ILE A 72 23.55 12.13 -4.43
N VAL A 73 23.99 13.10 -5.25
CA VAL A 73 25.01 14.09 -4.88
C VAL A 73 24.29 15.43 -4.75
N PHE A 74 24.52 16.14 -3.67
CA PHE A 74 23.81 17.39 -3.37
C PHE A 74 24.77 18.44 -2.82
N ALA A 75 24.38 19.70 -2.96
CA ALA A 75 25.03 20.82 -2.33
C ALA A 75 24.00 21.87 -1.88
N ASP A 76 24.17 22.42 -0.68
CA ASP A 76 23.27 23.44 -0.10
C ASP A 76 24.01 24.75 0.24
N GLY A 77 25.15 24.99 -0.42
CA GLY A 77 26.02 26.14 -0.20
C GLY A 77 26.96 26.03 1.01
N ARG A 78 26.60 25.23 2.02
CA ARG A 78 27.50 24.90 3.15
C ARG A 78 28.06 23.47 3.03
N TYR A 79 27.18 22.54 2.72
CA TYR A 79 27.50 21.14 2.60
C TYR A 79 27.63 20.75 1.14
N ILE A 80 28.58 19.87 0.87
CA ILE A 80 28.62 19.04 -0.33
C ILE A 80 28.56 17.60 0.15
N GLY A 81 27.62 16.81 -0.35
CA GLY A 81 27.43 15.46 0.15
C GLY A 81 26.91 14.49 -0.90
N ALA A 82 26.94 13.22 -0.51
CA ALA A 82 26.35 12.14 -1.27
C ALA A 82 25.62 11.16 -0.35
N THR A 83 24.53 10.59 -0.83
CA THR A 83 23.80 9.50 -0.17
C THR A 83 23.40 8.43 -1.18
N LEU A 84 23.27 7.20 -0.71
CA LEU A 84 22.68 6.11 -1.48
C LEU A 84 21.24 5.83 -1.02
N ASP A 85 20.49 5.15 -1.87
CA ASP A 85 19.26 4.48 -1.47
C ASP A 85 19.50 3.43 -0.37
N ARG A 86 18.40 2.98 0.23
CA ARG A 86 18.41 2.02 1.36
C ARG A 86 19.10 0.68 1.03
N ASN A 87 19.11 0.28 -0.24
CA ASN A 87 19.65 -0.99 -0.73
C ASN A 87 21.05 -0.79 -1.36
N GLY A 88 21.42 0.45 -1.68
CA GLY A 88 22.70 0.82 -2.29
C GLY A 88 22.85 0.25 -3.70
N LEU A 89 21.81 0.40 -4.52
CA LEU A 89 21.69 -0.19 -5.85
C LEU A 89 22.52 0.55 -6.91
N ARG A 90 23.02 1.75 -6.59
CA ARG A 90 23.93 2.52 -7.44
C ARG A 90 25.35 2.57 -6.86
N PRO A 91 26.40 2.46 -7.69
CA PRO A 91 27.76 2.61 -7.21
C PRO A 91 28.06 4.07 -6.89
N CYS A 92 28.73 4.30 -5.76
CA CYS A 92 29.24 5.62 -5.39
C CYS A 92 30.59 5.43 -4.68
N ARG A 93 31.65 5.93 -5.30
CA ARG A 93 33.05 5.81 -4.86
C ARG A 93 33.57 7.18 -4.50
N TYR A 94 34.52 7.23 -3.56
CA TYR A 94 35.21 8.46 -3.22
C TYR A 94 36.72 8.27 -3.11
N THR A 95 37.45 9.30 -3.53
CA THR A 95 38.91 9.43 -3.35
C THR A 95 39.19 10.74 -2.61
N ILE A 96 40.00 10.65 -1.56
CA ILE A 96 40.45 11.78 -0.76
C ILE A 96 41.96 11.87 -0.92
N THR A 97 42.46 13.04 -1.28
CA THR A 97 43.89 13.29 -1.42
C THR A 97 44.48 13.93 -0.16
N ARG A 98 45.80 13.94 -0.06
CA ARG A 98 46.55 14.50 1.07
C ARG A 98 46.48 16.03 1.13
N ASP A 99 46.28 16.69 0.00
CA ASP A 99 46.09 18.13 -0.15
C ASP A 99 44.61 18.55 0.02
N GLY A 100 43.72 17.62 0.36
CA GLY A 100 42.33 17.92 0.74
C GLY A 100 41.31 17.92 -0.39
N LEU A 101 41.69 17.52 -1.61
CA LEU A 101 40.74 17.29 -2.70
C LEU A 101 39.88 16.05 -2.39
N VAL A 102 38.57 16.21 -2.57
CA VAL A 102 37.59 15.15 -2.41
C VAL A 102 36.88 14.94 -3.74
N VAL A 103 36.96 13.72 -4.26
CA VAL A 103 36.33 13.31 -5.52
C VAL A 103 35.29 12.26 -5.20
N VAL A 104 34.04 12.50 -5.59
CA VAL A 104 32.94 11.53 -5.47
C VAL A 104 32.39 11.27 -6.87
N ALA A 105 32.28 10.01 -7.26
CA ALA A 105 31.82 9.61 -8.58
C ALA A 105 31.17 8.22 -8.55
N SER A 106 30.49 7.85 -9.63
CA SER A 106 29.95 6.49 -9.81
C SER A 106 31.05 5.44 -9.83
N GLU A 107 32.23 5.79 -10.36
CA GLU A 107 33.36 4.89 -10.57
C GLU A 107 34.64 5.43 -9.92
N THR A 108 35.67 4.57 -9.82
CA THR A 108 37.01 4.99 -9.38
C THR A 108 37.89 5.23 -10.59
N GLY A 109 38.86 6.14 -10.49
CA GLY A 109 39.78 6.44 -11.60
C GLY A 109 39.24 7.40 -12.64
N VAL A 110 38.16 8.14 -12.32
CA VAL A 110 37.58 9.18 -13.19
C VAL A 110 38.50 10.39 -13.39
N LEU A 111 39.46 10.58 -12.49
CA LEU A 111 40.51 11.59 -12.57
C LEU A 111 41.86 10.92 -12.41
N ASP A 112 42.85 11.39 -13.18
CA ASP A 112 44.24 10.96 -13.06
C ASP A 112 44.88 11.64 -11.83
N ILE A 113 45.02 10.87 -10.75
CA ILE A 113 45.59 11.32 -9.48
C ILE A 113 46.73 10.36 -9.12
N GLU A 114 47.93 10.93 -8.98
CA GLU A 114 49.13 10.22 -8.55
C GLU A 114 48.88 9.41 -7.27
N PRO A 115 49.21 8.10 -7.23
CA PRO A 115 48.94 7.23 -6.08
C PRO A 115 49.47 7.78 -4.75
N GLU A 116 50.62 8.47 -4.76
CA GLU A 116 51.28 9.04 -3.58
C GLU A 116 50.45 10.16 -2.94
N ARG A 117 49.69 10.91 -3.75
CA ARG A 117 48.80 11.98 -3.30
C ARG A 117 47.52 11.45 -2.65
N ILE A 118 47.21 10.17 -2.80
CA ILE A 118 45.97 9.59 -2.29
C ILE A 118 46.11 9.30 -0.80
N LEU A 119 45.23 9.91 -0.02
CA LEU A 119 45.11 9.64 1.42
C LEU A 119 44.20 8.43 1.66
N ARG A 120 43.05 8.36 0.97
CA ARG A 120 42.06 7.30 1.16
C ARG A 120 41.19 7.12 -0.08
N ARG A 121 40.86 5.86 -0.38
CA ARG A 121 39.76 5.49 -1.29
C ARG A 121 38.69 4.75 -0.51
N GLY A 122 37.44 4.90 -0.92
CA GLY A 122 36.32 4.21 -0.31
C GLY A 122 35.10 4.11 -1.21
N ARG A 123 34.05 3.53 -0.66
CA ARG A 123 32.73 3.46 -1.27
C ARG A 123 31.67 3.86 -0.27
N LEU A 124 30.59 4.44 -0.76
CA LEU A 124 29.39 4.65 0.02
C LEU A 124 28.67 3.31 0.18
N GLN A 125 28.09 3.08 1.35
CA GLN A 125 27.36 1.84 1.68
C GLN A 125 25.86 2.15 1.77
N PRO A 126 24.98 1.15 1.62
CA PRO A 126 23.54 1.35 1.72
C PRO A 126 23.14 2.15 2.95
N GLY A 127 22.31 3.17 2.76
CA GLY A 127 21.83 4.06 3.82
C GLY A 127 22.86 4.98 4.47
N LYS A 128 24.14 4.98 4.07
CA LYS A 128 25.17 5.90 4.62
C LYS A 128 25.27 7.19 3.83
N MET A 129 25.67 8.26 4.53
CA MET A 129 25.96 9.56 3.94
C MET A 129 27.47 9.86 3.95
N PHE A 130 27.93 10.52 2.90
CA PHE A 130 29.23 11.16 2.83
C PHE A 130 29.03 12.67 2.79
N LEU A 131 29.69 13.42 3.67
CA LEU A 131 29.43 14.86 3.81
C LEU A 131 30.72 15.63 4.05
N VAL A 132 30.89 16.72 3.32
CA VAL A 132 31.96 17.71 3.50
C VAL A 132 31.30 18.98 4.04
N ASP A 133 31.73 19.46 5.21
CA ASP A 133 31.32 20.75 5.77
C ASP A 133 32.34 21.81 5.38
N LEU A 134 31.98 22.68 4.44
CA LEU A 134 32.87 23.73 3.93
C LEU A 134 33.13 24.81 4.99
N ALA A 135 32.22 25.01 5.95
CA ALA A 135 32.45 25.97 7.02
C ALA A 135 33.45 25.45 8.07
N GLN A 136 33.53 24.13 8.26
CA GLN A 136 34.46 23.50 9.20
C GLN A 136 35.70 22.89 8.52
N ASN A 137 35.79 22.95 7.19
CA ASN A 137 36.86 22.37 6.37
C ASN A 137 37.17 20.91 6.72
N ARG A 138 36.13 20.08 6.87
CA ARG A 138 36.31 18.65 7.20
C ARG A 138 35.23 17.76 6.59
N ILE A 139 35.58 16.48 6.49
CA ILE A 139 34.64 15.41 6.18
C ILE A 139 33.95 14.97 7.48
N VAL A 140 32.62 14.98 7.49
CA VAL A 140 31.81 14.61 8.66
C VAL A 140 31.46 13.11 8.57
N PRO A 141 31.78 12.30 9.60
CA PRO A 141 31.40 10.88 9.62
C PRO A 141 29.88 10.66 9.64
N ASP A 142 29.40 9.62 8.96
CA ASP A 142 27.97 9.24 8.91
C ASP A 142 27.30 9.17 10.29
N ILE A 143 27.98 8.56 11.26
CA ILE A 143 27.49 8.42 12.63
C ILE A 143 27.27 9.80 13.27
N GLU A 144 28.18 10.75 13.02
CA GLU A 144 28.07 12.11 13.55
C GLU A 144 26.91 12.86 12.90
N ILE A 145 26.75 12.76 11.57
CA ILE A 145 25.64 13.37 10.80
C ILE A 145 24.30 12.92 11.39
N LYS A 146 24.09 11.60 11.44
CA LYS A 146 22.83 11.01 11.88
C LYS A 146 22.58 11.22 13.36
N ALA A 147 23.61 11.15 14.21
CA ALA A 147 23.49 11.42 15.63
C ALA A 147 23.11 12.88 15.90
N ARG A 148 23.71 13.84 15.18
CA ARG A 148 23.38 15.25 15.31
C ARG A 148 21.93 15.50 14.92
N ILE A 149 21.49 15.00 13.77
CA ILE A 149 20.13 15.22 13.22
C ILE A 149 19.07 14.54 14.07
N SER A 150 19.25 13.25 14.40
CA SER A 150 18.27 12.51 15.20
C SER A 150 18.12 13.02 16.64
N ARG A 151 19.06 13.84 17.12
CA ARG A 151 19.02 14.48 18.44
C ARG A 151 18.69 15.97 18.40
N GLN A 152 18.42 16.55 17.22
CA GLN A 152 17.99 17.96 17.11
C GLN A 152 16.71 18.21 17.91
N LYS A 153 15.82 17.22 17.94
CA LYS A 153 14.56 17.24 18.68
C LYS A 153 14.33 15.88 19.35
N PRO A 154 13.47 15.81 20.39
CA PRO A 154 13.25 14.56 21.12
C PRO A 154 12.26 13.63 20.38
N TYR A 155 12.54 13.31 19.11
CA TYR A 155 11.66 12.51 18.24
C TYR A 155 11.26 11.17 18.88
N HIS A 156 12.20 10.48 19.52
CA HIS A 156 11.91 9.25 20.26
C HIS A 156 10.84 9.45 21.34
N ARG A 157 10.92 10.55 22.10
CA ARG A 157 9.92 10.87 23.13
C ARG A 157 8.58 11.24 22.52
N TRP A 158 8.59 12.01 21.42
CA TRP A 158 7.37 12.37 20.70
C TRP A 158 6.64 11.13 20.19
N VAL A 159 7.35 10.24 19.49
CA VAL A 159 6.81 8.96 19.02
C VAL A 159 6.27 8.13 20.19
N LYS A 160 7.06 7.94 21.26
CA LYS A 160 6.63 7.13 22.40
C LYS A 160 5.40 7.69 23.12
N ALA A 161 5.26 9.02 23.20
CA ALA A 161 4.16 9.66 23.91
C ALA A 161 2.90 9.85 23.07
N ASN A 162 3.02 9.92 21.73
CA ASN A 162 1.93 10.33 20.85
C ASN A 162 1.50 9.27 19.83
N ARG A 163 2.31 8.25 19.54
CA ARG A 163 1.91 7.19 18.60
C ARG A 163 0.65 6.51 19.10
N ILE A 164 -0.28 6.26 18.19
CA ILE A 164 -1.54 5.60 18.53
C ILE A 164 -1.40 4.13 18.15
N GLU A 165 -1.42 3.27 19.17
CA GLU A 165 -1.49 1.82 19.04
C GLU A 165 -2.78 1.41 19.77
N LEU A 166 -3.77 0.90 19.03
CA LEU A 166 -5.02 0.45 19.64
C LEU A 166 -4.78 -0.88 20.37
N ARG A 167 -5.07 -0.92 21.67
CA ARG A 167 -4.92 -2.13 22.48
C ARG A 167 -5.77 -3.27 21.90
N GLY A 168 -5.16 -4.44 21.76
CA GLY A 168 -5.84 -5.63 21.26
C GLY A 168 -5.86 -5.75 19.74
N LEU A 169 -5.61 -4.66 18.99
CA LEU A 169 -5.49 -4.72 17.53
C LEU A 169 -4.36 -5.70 17.14
N PHE A 170 -4.59 -6.55 16.15
CA PHE A 170 -3.66 -7.61 15.70
C PHE A 170 -3.29 -8.65 16.77
N THR A 171 -4.08 -8.77 17.84
CA THR A 171 -4.02 -9.92 18.75
C THR A 171 -4.79 -11.07 18.11
N PRO A 172 -4.38 -12.36 18.27
CA PRO A 172 -5.10 -13.50 17.71
C PRO A 172 -6.60 -13.36 17.97
N SER A 173 -7.34 -13.14 16.89
CA SER A 173 -8.75 -12.77 16.94
C SER A 173 -9.60 -14.01 16.75
N ARG A 174 -10.71 -14.09 17.50
CA ARG A 174 -11.73 -15.06 17.15
C ARG A 174 -12.51 -14.50 15.97
N ILE A 175 -12.46 -15.17 14.83
CA ILE A 175 -13.37 -14.84 13.73
C ILE A 175 -14.79 -15.17 14.21
N PRO A 176 -15.70 -14.20 14.33
CA PRO A 176 -17.04 -14.49 14.80
C PRO A 176 -17.73 -15.48 13.85
N PRO A 177 -18.48 -16.46 14.37
CA PRO A 177 -19.26 -17.34 13.52
C PRO A 177 -20.26 -16.50 12.72
N LYS A 178 -20.39 -16.84 11.44
CA LYS A 178 -21.34 -16.20 10.54
C LYS A 178 -22.43 -17.21 10.21
N ASP A 179 -23.66 -16.73 10.07
CA ASP A 179 -24.77 -17.55 9.61
C ASP A 179 -24.42 -18.19 8.25
N PRO A 180 -24.49 -19.53 8.10
CA PRO A 180 -24.06 -20.20 6.86
C PRO A 180 -24.83 -19.78 5.62
N ASP A 181 -26.12 -19.50 5.74
CA ASP A 181 -26.94 -19.07 4.61
C ASP A 181 -26.61 -17.64 4.18
N ARG A 182 -26.37 -16.74 5.15
CA ARG A 182 -25.81 -15.42 4.86
C ARG A 182 -24.43 -15.49 4.21
N LEU A 183 -23.52 -16.32 4.73
CA LEU A 183 -22.19 -16.48 4.16
C LEU A 183 -22.27 -16.97 2.70
N ARG A 184 -23.15 -17.95 2.43
CA ARG A 184 -23.38 -18.46 1.07
C ARG A 184 -23.88 -17.37 0.13
N ARG A 185 -24.85 -16.56 0.56
CA ARG A 185 -25.36 -15.42 -0.25
C ARG A 185 -24.24 -14.43 -0.56
N GLU A 186 -23.42 -14.09 0.42
CA GLU A 186 -22.28 -13.20 0.21
C GLU A 186 -21.22 -13.83 -0.72
N GLN A 187 -20.91 -15.12 -0.57
CA GLN A 187 -19.99 -15.83 -1.46
C GLN A 187 -20.47 -15.78 -2.92
N HIS A 188 -21.76 -16.01 -3.18
CA HIS A 188 -22.35 -15.85 -4.51
C HIS A 188 -22.27 -14.41 -5.02
N ALA A 189 -22.68 -13.42 -4.20
CA ALA A 189 -22.74 -12.02 -4.61
C ALA A 189 -21.35 -11.45 -4.95
N PHE A 190 -20.34 -11.87 -4.18
CA PHE A 190 -18.95 -11.49 -4.40
C PHE A 190 -18.22 -12.43 -5.36
N GLY A 191 -18.88 -13.42 -5.97
CA GLY A 191 -18.31 -14.25 -7.02
C GLY A 191 -17.24 -15.23 -6.56
N TYR A 192 -17.36 -15.81 -5.36
CA TYR A 192 -16.53 -16.92 -4.93
C TYR A 192 -16.92 -18.20 -5.68
N SER A 193 -15.92 -18.97 -6.10
CA SER A 193 -16.09 -20.30 -6.71
C SER A 193 -15.49 -21.40 -5.83
N GLU A 194 -16.00 -22.63 -5.99
CA GLU A 194 -15.44 -23.83 -5.35
C GLU A 194 -13.96 -24.03 -5.71
N GLU A 195 -13.58 -23.67 -6.94
CA GLU A 195 -12.19 -23.74 -7.40
C GLU A 195 -11.29 -22.78 -6.62
N GLU A 196 -11.68 -21.52 -6.46
CA GLU A 196 -10.92 -20.55 -5.66
C GLU A 196 -10.85 -20.94 -4.18
N LEU A 197 -11.95 -21.46 -3.62
CA LEU A 197 -11.94 -21.94 -2.22
C LEU A 197 -10.88 -23.01 -2.02
N ARG A 198 -10.85 -24.00 -2.92
CA ARG A 198 -9.95 -25.15 -2.82
C ARG A 198 -8.53 -24.84 -3.24
N MET A 199 -8.32 -24.04 -4.27
CA MET A 199 -7.00 -23.81 -4.87
C MET A 199 -6.29 -22.58 -4.35
N VAL A 200 -7.01 -21.61 -3.79
CA VAL A 200 -6.42 -20.33 -3.36
C VAL A 200 -6.57 -20.16 -1.86
N LEU A 201 -7.80 -20.14 -1.34
CA LEU A 201 -8.05 -19.88 0.08
C LEU A 201 -7.56 -21.02 0.98
N ALA A 202 -7.85 -22.28 0.63
CA ALA A 202 -7.42 -23.43 1.43
C ALA A 202 -5.89 -23.54 1.54
N PRO A 203 -5.07 -23.40 0.47
CA PRO A 203 -3.61 -23.40 0.60
C PRO A 203 -3.06 -22.21 1.39
N MET A 204 -3.65 -21.01 1.22
CA MET A 204 -3.26 -19.82 1.99
C MET A 204 -3.51 -20.00 3.49
N ALA A 205 -4.69 -20.53 3.85
CA ALA A 205 -5.06 -20.83 5.23
C ALA A 205 -4.31 -22.04 5.80
N SER A 206 -3.91 -22.99 4.96
CA SER A 206 -3.19 -24.21 5.39
C SER A 206 -1.70 -23.96 5.59
N SER A 207 -1.03 -23.25 4.70
CA SER A 207 0.44 -23.15 4.69
C SER A 207 0.97 -21.76 5.07
N GLY A 208 0.12 -20.74 5.09
CA GLY A 208 0.54 -19.35 5.24
C GLY A 208 1.42 -18.87 4.08
N GLN A 209 1.20 -19.44 2.89
CA GLN A 209 1.81 -19.10 1.62
C GLN A 209 0.73 -19.00 0.54
N GLU A 210 0.95 -18.18 -0.47
CA GLU A 210 0.08 -18.14 -1.64
C GLU A 210 0.13 -19.47 -2.41
N ALA A 211 -0.97 -19.80 -3.08
CA ALA A 211 -1.06 -20.99 -3.91
C ALA A 211 -0.01 -20.97 -5.03
N ILE A 212 0.56 -22.14 -5.32
CA ILE A 212 1.52 -22.35 -6.41
C ILE A 212 0.82 -23.18 -7.48
N GLY A 213 0.80 -22.66 -8.70
CA GLY A 213 0.34 -23.34 -9.90
C GLY A 213 1.45 -23.49 -10.95
N SER A 214 1.11 -24.08 -12.09
CA SER A 214 1.98 -24.19 -13.26
C SER A 214 1.19 -23.94 -14.55
N MET A 215 1.87 -23.94 -15.70
CA MET A 215 1.34 -23.56 -17.03
C MET A 215 1.04 -22.06 -17.17
N GLY A 216 0.71 -21.64 -18.40
CA GLY A 216 0.27 -20.28 -18.69
C GLY A 216 -1.21 -20.07 -18.37
N ASN A 217 -1.63 -18.81 -18.30
CA ASN A 217 -3.05 -18.47 -18.24
C ASN A 217 -3.64 -18.49 -19.66
N ASP A 218 -4.46 -19.47 -19.96
CA ASP A 218 -5.17 -19.66 -21.23
C ASP A 218 -6.63 -19.17 -21.21
N ALA A 219 -7.10 -18.65 -20.06
CA ALA A 219 -8.40 -18.00 -19.96
C ALA A 219 -8.46 -16.71 -20.80
N ALA A 220 -9.68 -16.36 -21.23
CA ALA A 220 -9.92 -15.09 -21.93
C ALA A 220 -9.49 -13.89 -21.08
N LEU A 221 -9.11 -12.78 -21.74
CA LEU A 221 -9.00 -11.51 -21.04
C LEU A 221 -10.38 -11.14 -20.47
N ALA A 222 -10.43 -10.49 -19.30
CA ALA A 222 -11.69 -10.20 -18.61
C ALA A 222 -12.74 -9.54 -19.51
N VAL A 223 -12.33 -8.56 -20.32
CA VAL A 223 -13.19 -7.84 -21.28
C VAL A 223 -13.74 -8.72 -22.43
N LEU A 224 -13.16 -9.90 -22.66
CA LEU A 224 -13.59 -10.88 -23.67
C LEU A 224 -14.29 -12.09 -23.04
N SER A 225 -14.37 -12.15 -21.71
CA SER A 225 -15.03 -13.24 -21.00
C SER A 225 -16.54 -13.18 -21.21
N GLU A 226 -17.16 -14.34 -21.39
CA GLU A 226 -18.62 -14.47 -21.40
C GLU A 226 -19.20 -14.55 -19.97
N ARG A 227 -18.34 -14.60 -18.94
CA ARG A 227 -18.71 -14.74 -17.54
C ARG A 227 -18.52 -13.42 -16.79
N PRO A 228 -19.37 -13.09 -15.80
CA PRO A 228 -19.22 -11.85 -15.03
C PRO A 228 -17.89 -11.79 -14.27
N GLN A 229 -17.02 -10.85 -14.63
CA GLN A 229 -15.69 -10.71 -14.03
C GLN A 229 -15.70 -9.78 -12.81
N LEU A 230 -14.76 -9.99 -11.89
CA LEU A 230 -14.48 -9.01 -10.84
C LEU A 230 -13.64 -7.88 -11.42
N LEU A 231 -13.87 -6.65 -10.95
CA LEU A 231 -13.12 -5.48 -11.43
C LEU A 231 -11.59 -5.63 -11.25
N PHE A 232 -11.16 -6.38 -10.23
CA PHE A 232 -9.76 -6.70 -9.98
C PHE A 232 -9.08 -7.38 -11.18
N THR A 233 -9.80 -8.21 -11.95
CA THR A 233 -9.25 -9.02 -13.04
C THR A 233 -8.80 -8.17 -14.25
N TYR A 234 -9.37 -6.98 -14.39
CA TYR A 234 -9.04 -6.01 -15.45
C TYR A 234 -7.67 -5.34 -15.24
N PHE A 235 -7.06 -5.44 -14.05
CA PHE A 235 -5.77 -4.85 -13.76
C PHE A 235 -4.64 -5.88 -13.77
N LYS A 236 -3.52 -5.54 -14.42
CA LYS A 236 -2.31 -6.36 -14.48
C LYS A 236 -1.19 -5.66 -13.72
N GLN A 237 -0.45 -6.42 -12.92
CA GLN A 237 0.69 -5.90 -12.16
C GLN A 237 1.78 -5.46 -13.12
N LEU A 238 2.27 -4.23 -12.96
CA LEU A 238 3.51 -3.81 -13.58
C LEU A 238 4.69 -4.41 -12.81
N PHE A 239 5.78 -4.65 -13.52
CA PHE A 239 7.03 -5.11 -12.92
C PHE A 239 8.21 -4.43 -13.60
N ALA A 240 9.28 -4.22 -12.84
CA ALA A 240 10.46 -3.55 -13.33
C ALA A 240 11.22 -4.47 -14.29
N GLN A 241 11.63 -3.91 -15.43
CA GLN A 241 12.49 -4.56 -16.40
C GLN A 241 13.60 -3.59 -16.78
N VAL A 242 14.85 -3.99 -16.58
CA VAL A 242 16.07 -3.24 -16.96
C VAL A 242 16.31 -1.95 -16.16
N THR A 243 15.34 -1.02 -16.10
CA THR A 243 15.49 0.33 -15.54
C THR A 243 15.81 0.33 -14.05
N ASN A 244 15.17 -0.55 -13.29
CA ASN A 244 15.44 -0.80 -11.89
C ASN A 244 15.34 -2.31 -11.58
N PRO A 245 16.16 -2.84 -10.67
CA PRO A 245 16.11 -4.25 -10.31
C PRO A 245 14.95 -4.52 -9.33
N PRO A 246 14.25 -5.66 -9.46
CA PRO A 246 13.38 -6.14 -8.40
C PRO A 246 14.18 -6.52 -7.15
N ILE A 247 13.51 -6.56 -6.00
CA ILE A 247 14.08 -6.99 -4.72
C ILE A 247 13.69 -8.44 -4.44
N ASP A 248 14.56 -9.21 -3.79
CA ASP A 248 14.22 -10.55 -3.29
C ASP A 248 13.44 -10.44 -1.97
N PRO A 249 12.12 -10.70 -1.95
CA PRO A 249 11.29 -10.49 -0.76
C PRO A 249 11.56 -11.52 0.36
N LEU A 250 12.34 -12.57 0.08
CA LEU A 250 12.69 -13.61 1.04
C LEU A 250 14.08 -13.37 1.63
N ARG A 251 15.08 -13.12 0.78
CA ARG A 251 16.48 -12.93 1.20
C ARG A 251 16.76 -11.52 1.68
N GLU A 252 16.06 -10.53 1.14
CA GLU A 252 16.21 -9.11 1.46
C GLU A 252 15.00 -8.58 2.25
N GLU A 253 14.25 -9.47 2.93
CA GLU A 253 13.07 -9.11 3.73
C GLU A 253 13.37 -7.98 4.74
N LEU A 254 14.60 -7.93 5.27
CA LEU A 254 15.02 -6.94 6.27
C LEU A 254 14.86 -5.48 5.81
N VAL A 255 15.02 -5.19 4.52
CA VAL A 255 14.87 -3.81 4.00
C VAL A 255 13.43 -3.44 3.71
N MET A 256 12.52 -4.43 3.75
CA MET A 256 11.12 -4.29 3.40
C MET A 256 10.21 -4.06 4.61
N SER A 257 9.05 -3.44 4.39
CA SER A 257 8.08 -3.20 5.47
C SER A 257 6.65 -3.05 4.99
N LEU A 258 5.73 -3.71 5.70
CA LEU A 258 4.28 -3.51 5.58
C LEU A 258 3.73 -2.50 6.60
N MET A 259 4.59 -1.85 7.37
CA MET A 259 4.15 -0.88 8.38
C MET A 259 3.62 0.38 7.70
N SER A 260 2.39 0.76 8.05
CA SER A 260 1.70 1.94 7.55
C SER A 260 1.11 2.77 8.70
N PHE A 261 0.57 3.93 8.37
CA PHE A 261 -0.12 4.82 9.29
C PHE A 261 -1.50 5.15 8.74
N VAL A 262 -2.49 5.29 9.64
CA VAL A 262 -3.86 5.68 9.31
C VAL A 262 -4.24 6.92 10.10
N GLY A 263 -4.98 7.83 9.46
CA GLY A 263 -5.42 9.09 10.06
C GLY A 263 -4.81 10.31 9.37
N PRO A 264 -5.11 11.52 9.88
CA PRO A 264 -4.68 12.78 9.29
C PRO A 264 -3.16 12.93 9.28
N GLU A 265 -2.69 13.59 8.23
CA GLU A 265 -1.33 14.08 8.07
C GLU A 265 -1.27 15.55 8.44
N ARG A 266 -0.11 15.96 8.95
CA ARG A 266 0.15 17.34 9.40
C ARG A 266 1.03 18.06 8.39
N ASN A 267 1.30 19.33 8.64
CA ASN A 267 2.12 20.16 7.78
C ASN A 267 3.53 19.59 7.61
N LEU A 268 3.86 19.12 6.40
CA LEU A 268 5.16 18.57 6.05
C LEU A 268 6.36 19.46 6.45
N LEU A 269 6.20 20.78 6.46
CA LEU A 269 7.29 21.73 6.72
C LEU A 269 7.55 21.96 8.21
N GLU A 270 6.63 21.53 9.08
CA GLU A 270 6.74 21.70 10.53
C GLU A 270 7.20 20.43 11.23
N GLU A 271 7.59 20.57 12.49
CA GLU A 271 8.02 19.46 13.33
C GLU A 271 7.46 19.65 14.74
N THR A 272 6.40 18.91 15.05
CA THR A 272 5.68 18.98 16.33
C THR A 272 5.34 17.57 16.84
N PRO A 273 5.13 17.38 18.16
CA PRO A 273 4.75 16.08 18.71
C PRO A 273 3.49 15.46 18.07
N GLU A 274 2.57 16.30 17.60
CA GLU A 274 1.29 15.91 17.01
C GLU A 274 1.45 15.16 15.69
N HIS A 275 2.57 15.30 14.98
CA HIS A 275 2.84 14.50 13.77
C HIS A 275 2.91 13.00 14.05
N ALA A 276 3.24 12.61 15.28
CA ALA A 276 3.25 11.22 15.70
C ALA A 276 1.85 10.69 16.08
N ARG A 277 0.79 11.53 16.15
CA ARG A 277 -0.58 11.11 16.50
C ARG A 277 -1.33 10.47 15.34
N ARG A 278 -0.76 9.39 14.80
CA ARG A 278 -1.41 8.54 13.79
C ARG A 278 -1.54 7.12 14.30
N LEU A 279 -2.56 6.42 13.83
CA LEU A 279 -2.73 4.99 14.10
C LEU A 279 -1.67 4.22 13.34
N LYS A 280 -0.74 3.63 14.07
CA LYS A 280 0.32 2.80 13.49
C LYS A 280 -0.20 1.38 13.26
N LEU A 281 -0.06 0.89 12.03
CA LEU A 281 -0.39 -0.48 11.68
C LEU A 281 0.88 -1.25 11.29
N PRO A 282 1.15 -2.44 11.86
CA PRO A 282 2.27 -3.29 11.44
C PRO A 282 2.07 -3.88 10.03
N HIS A 283 0.82 -4.03 9.59
CA HIS A 283 0.42 -4.48 8.25
C HIS A 283 -1.01 -4.03 7.93
N PRO A 284 -1.42 -4.02 6.65
CA PRO A 284 -2.72 -3.46 6.26
C PRO A 284 -3.91 -4.42 6.48
N ILE A 285 -3.68 -5.70 6.75
CA ILE A 285 -4.77 -6.69 6.87
C ILE A 285 -5.38 -6.64 8.27
N LEU A 286 -6.62 -6.17 8.40
CA LEU A 286 -7.40 -6.15 9.64
C LEU A 286 -8.36 -7.34 9.69
N THR A 287 -8.52 -7.93 10.86
CA THR A 287 -9.56 -8.93 11.11
C THR A 287 -10.91 -8.24 11.36
N PRO A 288 -12.06 -8.95 11.26
CA PRO A 288 -13.36 -8.38 11.63
C PRO A 288 -13.39 -7.85 13.07
N GLU A 289 -12.70 -8.52 13.99
CA GLU A 289 -12.58 -8.08 15.38
C GLU A 289 -11.72 -6.80 15.51
N ASP A 290 -10.62 -6.71 14.76
CA ASP A 290 -9.80 -5.49 14.69
C ASP A 290 -10.61 -4.29 14.20
N LEU A 291 -11.47 -4.50 13.20
CA LEU A 291 -12.31 -3.44 12.67
C LEU A 291 -13.41 -3.03 13.65
N MET A 292 -14.00 -3.96 14.40
CA MET A 292 -14.90 -3.63 15.51
C MET A 292 -14.19 -2.80 16.58
N ARG A 293 -12.98 -3.19 16.99
CA ARG A 293 -12.16 -2.41 17.93
C ARG A 293 -11.83 -1.03 17.39
N LEU A 294 -11.59 -0.90 16.09
CA LEU A 294 -11.38 0.40 15.44
C LEU A 294 -12.63 1.27 15.55
N ARG A 295 -13.81 0.74 15.20
CA ARG A 295 -15.11 1.44 15.33
C ARG A 295 -15.41 1.87 16.78
N ASP A 296 -15.06 1.01 17.73
CA ASP A 296 -15.27 1.26 19.16
C ASP A 296 -14.16 2.09 19.83
N ALA A 297 -13.14 2.50 19.08
CA ALA A 297 -12.03 3.26 19.62
C ALA A 297 -12.52 4.55 20.31
N ARG A 298 -12.03 4.79 21.53
CA ARG A 298 -12.31 6.00 22.33
C ARG A 298 -11.05 6.85 22.44
N HIS A 299 -10.47 7.22 21.30
CA HIS A 299 -9.28 8.08 21.23
C HIS A 299 -9.63 9.36 20.48
N PRO A 300 -9.26 10.56 20.96
CA PRO A 300 -9.67 11.84 20.37
C PRO A 300 -9.24 12.00 18.90
N ASP A 301 -8.08 11.46 18.52
CA ASP A 301 -7.57 11.51 17.15
C ASP A 301 -8.07 10.35 16.25
N ILE A 302 -8.86 9.40 16.78
CA ILE A 302 -9.42 8.26 16.04
C ILE A 302 -10.94 8.38 16.02
N VAL A 303 -11.45 8.99 14.94
CA VAL A 303 -12.87 9.23 14.69
C VAL A 303 -13.26 8.48 13.41
N PRO A 304 -13.52 7.17 13.50
CA PRO A 304 -13.93 6.37 12.35
C PRO A 304 -15.36 6.68 11.96
N ARG A 305 -15.65 6.69 10.65
CA ARG A 305 -17.00 6.76 10.10
C ARG A 305 -17.18 5.73 9.02
N ASP A 306 -18.24 4.95 9.13
CA ASP A 306 -18.64 4.00 8.10
C ASP A 306 -19.29 4.75 6.94
N ILE A 307 -18.84 4.43 5.73
CA ILE A 307 -19.39 4.94 4.46
C ILE A 307 -19.87 3.71 3.68
N PRO A 308 -21.19 3.46 3.63
CA PRO A 308 -21.74 2.34 2.88
C PRO A 308 -21.42 2.46 1.39
N ILE A 309 -20.87 1.40 0.81
CA ILE A 309 -20.58 1.32 -0.64
C ILE A 309 -21.59 0.41 -1.33
N LEU A 310 -22.85 0.87 -1.36
CA LEU A 310 -24.00 0.11 -1.86
C LEU A 310 -24.72 0.89 -2.96
N PHE A 311 -25.33 0.19 -3.91
CA PHE A 311 -26.18 0.76 -4.96
C PHE A 311 -27.42 -0.12 -5.23
N PRO A 312 -28.53 0.43 -5.75
CA PRO A 312 -29.76 -0.33 -5.91
C PRO A 312 -29.61 -1.52 -6.89
N ALA A 313 -30.07 -2.70 -6.49
CA ALA A 313 -29.92 -3.96 -7.23
C ALA A 313 -30.69 -4.00 -8.58
N GLY A 314 -31.71 -3.15 -8.75
CA GLY A 314 -32.46 -3.00 -10.00
C GLY A 314 -32.02 -1.83 -10.88
N SER A 315 -30.81 -1.31 -10.67
CA SER A 315 -30.30 -0.15 -11.42
C SER A 315 -29.30 -0.54 -12.51
N ASP A 316 -28.59 0.43 -13.05
CA ASP A 316 -27.68 0.34 -14.20
C ASP A 316 -26.37 1.08 -13.90
N GLY A 317 -25.53 1.33 -14.92
CA GLY A 317 -24.28 2.08 -14.75
C GLY A 317 -24.50 3.50 -14.24
N GLU A 318 -25.64 4.10 -14.56
CA GLU A 318 -26.04 5.41 -14.06
C GLU A 318 -26.47 5.34 -12.57
N GLY A 319 -27.14 4.26 -12.16
CA GLY A 319 -27.38 3.95 -10.75
C GLY A 319 -26.08 3.81 -9.94
N LEU A 320 -25.10 3.09 -10.49
CA LEU A 320 -23.76 2.96 -9.92
C LEU A 320 -23.06 4.32 -9.81
N ARG A 321 -23.13 5.16 -10.85
CA ARG A 321 -22.56 6.52 -10.84
C ARG A 321 -23.17 7.38 -9.72
N ARG A 322 -24.50 7.42 -9.61
CA ARG A 322 -25.17 8.17 -8.54
C ARG A 322 -24.80 7.67 -7.14
N ALA A 323 -24.61 6.36 -6.99
CA ALA A 323 -24.18 5.79 -5.72
C ALA A 323 -22.75 6.23 -5.36
N LEU A 324 -21.83 6.30 -6.33
CA LEU A 324 -20.49 6.87 -6.14
C LEU A 324 -20.54 8.35 -5.74
N GLU A 325 -21.39 9.15 -6.38
CA GLU A 325 -21.60 10.56 -6.01
C GLU A 325 -22.14 10.70 -4.57
N ALA A 326 -23.03 9.80 -4.15
CA ALA A 326 -23.51 9.75 -2.76
C ALA A 326 -22.41 9.36 -1.77
N VAL A 327 -21.52 8.41 -2.13
CA VAL A 327 -20.34 8.06 -1.33
C VAL A 327 -19.42 9.27 -1.16
N PHE A 328 -19.20 10.05 -2.23
CA PHE A 328 -18.39 11.26 -2.17
C PHE A 328 -18.99 12.31 -1.23
N ALA A 329 -20.29 12.56 -1.33
CA ALA A 329 -20.98 13.52 -0.48
C ALA A 329 -20.94 13.12 1.00
N GLN A 330 -21.22 11.83 1.30
CA GLN A 330 -21.13 11.30 2.67
C GLN A 330 -19.71 11.39 3.23
N ALA A 331 -18.69 11.11 2.41
CA ALA A 331 -17.31 11.26 2.82
C ALA A 331 -16.93 12.71 3.11
N GLU A 332 -17.34 13.67 2.26
CA GLU A 332 -17.12 15.10 2.53
C GLU A 332 -17.80 15.56 3.82
N GLU A 333 -19.05 15.14 4.05
CA GLU A 333 -19.78 15.43 5.28
C GLU A 333 -19.10 14.82 6.51
N ALA A 334 -18.67 13.56 6.42
CA ALA A 334 -17.95 12.89 7.50
C ALA A 334 -16.64 13.60 7.83
N VAL A 335 -15.86 14.01 6.82
CA VAL A 335 -14.61 14.78 6.99
C VAL A 335 -14.90 16.14 7.64
N ALA A 336 -15.93 16.87 7.18
CA ALA A 336 -16.35 18.14 7.76
C ALA A 336 -16.82 17.98 9.22
N GLY A 337 -17.43 16.83 9.54
CA GLY A 337 -17.81 16.42 10.89
C GLY A 337 -16.63 15.94 11.78
N GLY A 338 -15.40 16.02 11.28
CA GLY A 338 -14.18 15.69 12.03
C GLY A 338 -13.77 14.22 11.98
N ALA A 339 -14.30 13.43 11.03
CA ALA A 339 -13.82 12.06 10.83
C ALA A 339 -12.33 12.05 10.47
N THR A 340 -11.58 11.15 11.09
CA THR A 340 -10.15 10.94 10.79
C THR A 340 -9.91 9.64 10.01
N ILE A 341 -10.89 8.74 9.99
CA ILE A 341 -10.84 7.48 9.25
C ILE A 341 -12.21 7.26 8.59
N LEU A 342 -12.21 6.96 7.30
CA LEU A 342 -13.39 6.54 6.56
C LEU A 342 -13.30 5.03 6.31
N ILE A 343 -14.30 4.28 6.77
CA ILE A 343 -14.42 2.84 6.59
C ILE A 343 -15.42 2.60 5.45
N LEU A 344 -14.93 2.31 4.25
CA LEU A 344 -15.77 1.87 3.13
C LEU A 344 -16.27 0.46 3.43
N THR A 345 -17.59 0.25 3.46
CA THR A 345 -18.16 -1.04 3.86
C THR A 345 -19.28 -1.52 2.94
N ASP A 346 -19.20 -2.79 2.51
CA ASP A 346 -20.23 -3.49 1.75
C ASP A 346 -21.12 -4.41 2.62
N ARG A 347 -20.93 -4.39 3.95
CA ARG A 347 -21.62 -5.28 4.90
C ARG A 347 -23.15 -5.13 4.91
N GLY A 348 -23.65 -3.97 4.46
CA GLY A 348 -25.07 -3.66 4.36
C GLY A 348 -25.76 -4.20 3.10
N MET A 349 -25.06 -4.96 2.25
CA MET A 349 -25.65 -5.60 1.07
C MET A 349 -26.85 -6.49 1.46
N ASP A 350 -27.94 -6.34 0.72
CA ASP A 350 -29.19 -7.09 0.89
C ASP A 350 -29.85 -7.34 -0.48
N SER A 351 -31.07 -7.87 -0.51
CA SER A 351 -31.77 -8.16 -1.78
C SER A 351 -32.14 -6.91 -2.60
N ALA A 352 -32.18 -5.72 -1.99
CA ALA A 352 -32.50 -4.47 -2.66
C ALA A 352 -31.25 -3.65 -3.04
N HIS A 353 -30.11 -3.92 -2.39
CA HIS A 353 -28.88 -3.16 -2.55
C HIS A 353 -27.69 -4.09 -2.83
N ALA A 354 -27.10 -3.94 -4.01
CA ALA A 354 -25.85 -4.57 -4.39
C ALA A 354 -24.65 -3.77 -3.87
N ALA A 355 -23.50 -4.43 -3.72
CA ALA A 355 -22.26 -3.79 -3.32
C ALA A 355 -21.58 -3.11 -4.51
N ILE A 356 -21.20 -1.84 -4.37
CA ILE A 356 -20.32 -1.18 -5.34
C ILE A 356 -18.98 -1.95 -5.31
N PRO A 357 -18.37 -2.28 -6.47
CA PRO A 357 -17.05 -2.90 -6.50
C PRO A 357 -16.07 -2.12 -5.62
N SER A 358 -15.50 -2.79 -4.63
CA SER A 358 -14.68 -2.22 -3.56
C SER A 358 -13.47 -1.47 -4.11
N LEU A 359 -12.86 -1.99 -5.17
CA LEU A 359 -11.77 -1.33 -5.89
C LEU A 359 -12.21 0.01 -6.52
N LEU A 360 -13.37 0.02 -7.17
CA LEU A 360 -13.95 1.23 -7.76
C LEU A 360 -14.25 2.27 -6.69
N ALA A 361 -14.97 1.88 -5.63
CA ALA A 361 -15.31 2.80 -4.54
C ALA A 361 -14.06 3.40 -3.87
N THR A 362 -13.04 2.56 -3.62
CA THR A 362 -11.77 2.98 -3.00
C THR A 362 -11.03 3.99 -3.87
N SER A 363 -10.80 3.66 -5.14
CA SER A 363 -10.06 4.52 -6.05
C SER A 363 -10.82 5.81 -6.38
N ALA A 364 -12.11 5.69 -6.64
CA ALA A 364 -12.99 6.82 -6.93
C ALA A 364 -12.99 7.85 -5.79
N LEU A 365 -13.20 7.38 -4.55
CA LEU A 365 -13.17 8.27 -3.38
C LEU A 365 -11.77 8.83 -3.14
N HIS A 366 -10.72 8.01 -3.30
CA HIS A 366 -9.34 8.46 -3.15
C HIS A 366 -9.02 9.65 -4.05
N HIS A 367 -9.30 9.54 -5.35
CA HIS A 367 -9.07 10.62 -6.31
C HIS A 367 -10.00 11.82 -6.09
N HIS A 368 -11.25 11.58 -5.70
CA HIS A 368 -12.17 12.65 -5.32
C HIS A 368 -11.61 13.48 -4.16
N LEU A 369 -11.19 12.84 -3.07
CA LEU A 369 -10.61 13.52 -1.92
C LEU A 369 -9.31 14.26 -2.26
N ILE A 370 -8.50 13.77 -3.22
CA ILE A 370 -7.33 14.51 -3.73
C ILE A 370 -7.79 15.81 -4.41
N ARG A 371 -8.73 15.72 -5.35
CA ARG A 371 -9.26 16.89 -6.09
C ARG A 371 -9.88 17.94 -5.17
N ARG A 372 -10.46 17.50 -4.05
CA ARG A 372 -11.05 18.37 -3.01
C ARG A 372 -10.03 18.89 -1.98
N GLY A 373 -8.79 18.41 -2.01
CA GLY A 373 -7.76 18.78 -1.02
C GLY A 373 -7.99 18.18 0.38
N LEU A 374 -8.80 17.12 0.47
CA LEU A 374 -9.21 16.48 1.72
C LEU A 374 -8.45 15.18 2.01
N ARG A 375 -7.75 14.58 1.03
CA ARG A 375 -7.14 13.24 1.18
C ARG A 375 -6.15 13.13 2.35
N THR A 376 -5.42 14.19 2.68
CA THR A 376 -4.48 14.20 3.81
C THR A 376 -5.16 14.28 5.18
N HIS A 377 -6.46 14.57 5.25
CA HIS A 377 -7.19 14.71 6.51
C HIS A 377 -7.72 13.38 7.04
N VAL A 378 -7.77 12.34 6.20
CA VAL A 378 -8.38 11.05 6.55
C VAL A 378 -7.57 9.85 6.08
N GLY A 379 -7.65 8.77 6.85
CA GLY A 379 -7.27 7.42 6.39
C GLY A 379 -8.45 6.71 5.73
N LEU A 380 -8.19 5.88 4.71
CA LEU A 380 -9.21 5.02 4.10
C LEU A 380 -8.99 3.58 4.54
N VAL A 381 -10.04 2.93 5.06
CA VAL A 381 -10.06 1.52 5.42
C VAL A 381 -11.18 0.85 4.63
N VAL A 382 -10.95 -0.36 4.10
CA VAL A 382 -11.93 -1.05 3.26
C VAL A 382 -12.38 -2.35 3.93
N GLU A 383 -13.63 -2.42 4.36
CA GLU A 383 -14.30 -3.65 4.78
C GLU A 383 -15.06 -4.20 3.57
N THR A 384 -14.53 -5.27 2.97
CA THR A 384 -15.15 -5.83 1.76
C THR A 384 -15.23 -7.35 1.75
N GLY A 385 -16.29 -7.86 1.13
CA GLY A 385 -16.43 -9.27 0.80
C GLY A 385 -15.77 -9.69 -0.51
N GLU A 386 -15.36 -8.76 -1.39
CA GLU A 386 -14.73 -9.13 -2.66
C GLU A 386 -13.23 -9.48 -2.53
N ALA A 387 -12.54 -8.89 -1.57
CA ALA A 387 -11.11 -9.12 -1.40
C ALA A 387 -10.88 -10.51 -0.79
N ARG A 388 -10.13 -11.35 -1.51
CA ARG A 388 -9.79 -12.72 -1.06
C ARG A 388 -8.37 -13.15 -1.40
N GLU A 389 -7.74 -12.49 -2.38
CA GLU A 389 -6.40 -12.81 -2.87
C GLU A 389 -5.38 -11.69 -2.64
N VAL A 390 -4.11 -12.05 -2.82
CA VAL A 390 -2.97 -11.11 -2.78
C VAL A 390 -3.15 -9.96 -3.76
N MET A 391 -3.61 -10.25 -4.99
CA MET A 391 -3.82 -9.22 -6.02
C MET A 391 -4.92 -8.23 -5.61
N HIS A 392 -5.99 -8.69 -4.98
CA HIS A 392 -7.08 -7.81 -4.53
C HIS A 392 -6.58 -6.87 -3.43
N ALA A 393 -5.83 -7.40 -2.47
CA ALA A 393 -5.22 -6.60 -1.41
C ALA A 393 -4.21 -5.58 -1.98
N ALA A 394 -3.38 -5.99 -2.94
CA ALA A 394 -2.41 -5.12 -3.59
C ALA A 394 -3.09 -3.97 -4.35
N LEU A 395 -4.15 -4.25 -5.11
CA LEU A 395 -4.92 -3.23 -5.83
C LEU A 395 -5.57 -2.23 -4.87
N LEU A 396 -6.26 -2.71 -3.82
CA LEU A 396 -6.90 -1.82 -2.83
C LEU A 396 -5.87 -0.86 -2.18
N VAL A 397 -4.70 -1.37 -1.80
CA VAL A 397 -3.62 -0.53 -1.25
C VAL A 397 -3.07 0.42 -2.31
N GLY A 398 -2.78 -0.08 -3.51
CA GLY A 398 -2.22 0.70 -4.62
C GLY A 398 -3.12 1.86 -5.07
N TYR A 399 -4.44 1.73 -4.89
CA TYR A 399 -5.43 2.77 -5.18
C TYR A 399 -5.92 3.54 -3.94
N GLY A 400 -5.21 3.43 -2.81
CA GLY A 400 -5.30 4.40 -1.72
C GLY A 400 -5.82 3.90 -0.38
N ALA A 401 -6.19 2.63 -0.25
CA ALA A 401 -6.53 2.04 1.05
C ALA A 401 -5.29 1.97 1.96
N ALA A 402 -5.43 2.40 3.21
CA ALA A 402 -4.37 2.28 4.21
C ALA A 402 -4.44 0.93 4.94
N ALA A 403 -5.62 0.32 4.99
CA ALA A 403 -5.89 -1.00 5.53
C ALA A 403 -7.15 -1.62 4.88
N LEU A 404 -7.28 -2.94 4.98
CA LEU A 404 -8.45 -3.68 4.49
C LEU A 404 -8.84 -4.83 5.43
N CYS A 405 -10.13 -5.12 5.49
CA CYS A 405 -10.74 -6.25 6.19
C CYS A 405 -11.52 -7.12 5.18
N PRO A 406 -10.94 -8.21 4.67
CA PRO A 406 -11.61 -9.17 3.79
C PRO A 406 -12.60 -10.05 4.58
N HIS A 407 -13.75 -9.50 4.98
CA HIS A 407 -14.62 -10.12 5.99
C HIS A 407 -15.24 -11.45 5.55
N VAL A 408 -15.64 -11.58 4.28
CA VAL A 408 -16.18 -12.83 3.72
C VAL A 408 -15.09 -13.89 3.57
N ALA A 409 -13.87 -13.50 3.18
CA ALA A 409 -12.74 -14.42 3.10
C ALA A 409 -12.41 -15.01 4.48
N PHE A 410 -12.41 -14.18 5.54
CA PHE A 410 -12.21 -14.68 6.91
C PHE A 410 -13.31 -15.66 7.35
N ALA A 411 -14.58 -15.33 7.10
CA ALA A 411 -15.69 -16.22 7.41
C ALA A 411 -15.60 -17.54 6.62
N THR A 412 -15.15 -17.49 5.38
CA THR A 412 -14.93 -18.65 4.51
C THR A 412 -13.76 -19.51 4.99
N VAL A 413 -12.63 -18.90 5.37
CA VAL A 413 -11.48 -19.61 5.96
C VAL A 413 -11.87 -20.32 7.25
N ARG A 414 -12.69 -19.67 8.09
CA ARG A 414 -13.26 -20.31 9.29
C ARG A 414 -14.09 -21.54 8.91
N GLN A 415 -15.03 -21.40 7.96
CA GLN A 415 -15.86 -22.51 7.50
C GLN A 415 -15.02 -23.68 6.98
N LEU A 416 -14.02 -23.42 6.13
CA LEU A 416 -13.11 -24.45 5.61
C LEU A 416 -12.37 -25.19 6.72
N ALA A 417 -11.97 -24.49 7.80
CA ALA A 417 -11.33 -25.11 8.95
C ALA A 417 -12.30 -26.00 9.75
N GLU A 418 -13.51 -25.50 10.01
CA GLU A 418 -14.56 -26.21 10.77
C GLU A 418 -15.07 -27.45 10.02
N ASP A 419 -15.18 -27.37 8.70
CA ASP A 419 -15.63 -28.46 7.83
C ASP A 419 -14.51 -29.47 7.50
N GLY A 420 -13.27 -29.21 7.94
CA GLY A 420 -12.12 -30.09 7.69
C GLY A 420 -11.67 -30.11 6.22
N LEU A 421 -11.89 -29.02 5.48
CA LEU A 421 -11.60 -28.87 4.05
C LEU A 421 -10.23 -28.22 3.78
N LEU A 422 -9.45 -27.90 4.81
CA LEU A 422 -8.07 -27.46 4.69
C LEU A 422 -7.11 -28.63 4.38
N GLU A 423 -5.93 -28.34 3.83
CA GLU A 423 -4.92 -29.36 3.51
C GLU A 423 -4.34 -30.02 4.77
N VAL A 424 -4.42 -29.32 5.90
CA VAL A 424 -4.03 -29.79 7.22
C VAL A 424 -5.10 -29.41 8.24
N PRO A 425 -5.39 -30.27 9.24
CA PRO A 425 -6.37 -29.94 10.29
C PRO A 425 -5.83 -28.81 11.16
N LEU A 426 -6.59 -27.71 11.23
CA LEU A 426 -6.25 -26.50 11.99
C LEU A 426 -7.47 -25.95 12.71
N LEU A 427 -7.23 -25.23 13.80
CA LEU A 427 -8.25 -24.38 14.40
C LEU A 427 -8.52 -23.18 13.48
N ALA A 428 -9.75 -22.64 13.54
CA ALA A 428 -10.16 -21.50 12.70
C ALA A 428 -9.25 -20.27 12.91
N GLU A 429 -8.82 -20.02 14.15
CA GLU A 429 -7.91 -18.92 14.49
C GLU A 429 -6.52 -19.12 13.87
N GLU A 430 -6.00 -20.35 13.87
CA GLU A 430 -4.70 -20.66 13.25
C GLU A 430 -4.76 -20.53 11.72
N ALA A 431 -5.87 -20.97 11.12
CA ALA A 431 -6.13 -20.82 9.69
C ALA A 431 -6.20 -19.34 9.28
N ALA A 432 -6.82 -18.50 10.10
CA ALA A 432 -6.89 -17.05 9.91
C ALA A 432 -5.50 -16.40 9.95
N ASP A 433 -4.68 -16.74 10.95
CA ASP A 433 -3.32 -16.20 11.10
C ASP A 433 -2.42 -16.62 9.93
N ARG A 434 -2.58 -17.85 9.43
CA ARG A 434 -1.90 -18.32 8.21
C ARG A 434 -2.38 -17.57 6.98
N TYR A 435 -3.69 -17.38 6.80
CA TYR A 435 -4.22 -16.56 5.70
C TYR A 435 -3.67 -15.12 5.71
N ILE A 436 -3.63 -14.46 6.87
CA ILE A 436 -3.01 -13.13 7.02
C ILE A 436 -1.52 -13.19 6.67
N THR A 437 -0.81 -14.23 7.10
CA THR A 437 0.61 -14.44 6.77
C THR A 437 0.84 -14.61 5.27
N ALA A 438 -0.03 -15.36 4.58
CA ALA A 438 0.02 -15.53 3.13
C ALA A 438 -0.17 -14.19 2.41
N LEU A 439 -1.18 -13.39 2.81
CA LEU A 439 -1.40 -12.06 2.26
C LEU A 439 -0.19 -11.14 2.50
N LYS A 440 0.39 -11.14 3.70
CA LYS A 440 1.58 -10.32 4.01
C LYS A 440 2.76 -10.66 3.11
N LYS A 441 3.09 -11.95 2.97
CA LYS A 441 4.19 -12.40 2.08
C LYS A 441 3.89 -12.09 0.62
N GLY A 442 2.65 -12.31 0.19
CA GLY A 442 2.19 -11.98 -1.15
C GLY A 442 2.29 -10.49 -1.47
N LEU A 443 1.93 -9.61 -0.54
CA LEU A 443 2.10 -8.16 -0.70
C LEU A 443 3.57 -7.78 -0.85
N LEU A 444 4.46 -8.29 0.02
CA LEU A 444 5.90 -8.08 -0.11
C LEU A 444 6.41 -8.54 -1.49
N LYS A 445 6.00 -9.74 -1.94
CA LYS A 445 6.32 -10.24 -3.28
C LYS A 445 5.85 -9.30 -4.39
N THR A 446 4.63 -8.79 -4.31
CA THR A 446 4.06 -7.90 -5.33
C THR A 446 4.85 -6.60 -5.43
N PHE A 447 5.21 -5.98 -4.31
CA PHE A 447 5.92 -4.70 -4.31
C PHE A 447 7.37 -4.86 -4.75
N SER A 448 7.99 -5.98 -4.38
CA SER A 448 9.38 -6.28 -4.72
C SER A 448 9.60 -6.43 -6.23
N ARG A 449 8.58 -6.81 -7.01
CA ARG A 449 8.64 -6.89 -8.48
C ARG A 449 8.91 -5.54 -9.15
N MET A 450 8.53 -4.44 -8.50
CA MET A 450 8.85 -3.07 -8.95
C MET A 450 10.07 -2.50 -8.21
N GLY A 451 10.74 -3.28 -7.37
CA GLY A 451 11.83 -2.80 -6.52
C GLY A 451 11.38 -1.87 -5.39
N ILE A 452 10.10 -1.90 -5.00
CA ILE A 452 9.57 -1.11 -3.89
C ILE A 452 9.77 -1.87 -2.58
N SER A 453 10.37 -1.22 -1.58
CA SER A 453 10.64 -1.86 -0.29
C SER A 453 9.52 -1.67 0.73
N THR A 454 8.79 -0.55 0.69
CA THR A 454 7.79 -0.24 1.73
C THR A 454 6.39 -0.08 1.19
N ILE A 455 5.40 -0.55 1.95
CA ILE A 455 3.99 -0.36 1.60
C ILE A 455 3.60 1.12 1.51
N ARG A 456 4.28 2.00 2.27
CA ARG A 456 4.01 3.45 2.26
C ARG A 456 4.33 4.07 0.91
N SER A 457 5.41 3.62 0.27
CA SER A 457 5.77 4.03 -1.09
C SER A 457 4.89 3.36 -2.15
N TYR A 458 4.31 2.19 -1.83
CA TYR A 458 3.42 1.45 -2.73
C TYR A 458 1.98 2.00 -2.74
N GLN A 459 1.52 2.50 -1.59
CA GLN A 459 0.20 3.10 -1.46
C GLN A 459 0.11 4.31 -2.40
N MET A 460 -0.95 4.38 -3.20
CA MET A 460 -1.17 5.42 -4.23
C MET A 460 -0.19 5.39 -5.42
N ALA A 461 0.72 4.40 -5.51
CA ALA A 461 1.70 4.34 -6.59
C ALA A 461 1.11 3.85 -7.93
N GLN A 462 -0.08 3.23 -7.91
CA GLN A 462 -0.78 2.73 -9.09
C GLN A 462 0.11 1.91 -10.05
N VAL A 463 0.91 0.97 -9.51
CA VAL A 463 1.82 0.12 -10.31
C VAL A 463 1.08 -1.00 -11.05
N PHE A 464 0.06 -0.62 -11.80
CA PHE A 464 -0.82 -1.49 -12.55
C PHE A 464 -1.11 -0.92 -13.93
N GLU A 465 -1.49 -1.80 -14.85
CA GLU A 465 -2.05 -1.43 -16.15
C GLU A 465 -3.46 -2.02 -16.26
N ALA A 466 -4.43 -1.18 -16.65
CA ALA A 466 -5.79 -1.61 -16.89
C ALA A 466 -5.95 -2.09 -18.34
N VAL A 467 -6.48 -3.30 -18.52
CA VAL A 467 -6.71 -3.91 -19.83
C VAL A 467 -8.20 -4.15 -20.01
N GLY A 468 -8.82 -3.42 -20.95
CA GLY A 468 -10.24 -3.56 -21.25
C GLY A 468 -11.16 -2.66 -20.42
N LEU A 469 -10.64 -1.60 -19.77
CA LEU A 469 -11.46 -0.58 -19.12
C LEU A 469 -11.58 0.66 -20.01
N GLY A 470 -12.79 1.20 -20.12
CA GLY A 470 -13.08 2.43 -20.86
C GLY A 470 -12.28 3.62 -20.34
N ARG A 471 -11.90 4.50 -21.26
CA ARG A 471 -11.08 5.69 -20.94
C ARG A 471 -11.81 6.61 -19.96
N GLU A 472 -13.12 6.77 -20.11
CA GLU A 472 -13.92 7.61 -19.20
C GLU A 472 -13.87 7.10 -17.75
N VAL A 473 -13.93 5.77 -17.56
CA VAL A 473 -13.84 5.15 -16.23
C VAL A 473 -12.46 5.36 -15.62
N VAL A 474 -11.40 5.14 -16.40
CA VAL A 474 -10.02 5.30 -15.93
C VAL A 474 -9.72 6.75 -15.60
N GLU A 475 -10.08 7.70 -16.46
CA GLU A 475 -9.84 9.13 -16.21
C GLU A 475 -10.61 9.63 -14.99
N ALA A 476 -11.85 9.18 -14.78
CA ALA A 476 -12.68 9.62 -13.65
C ALA A 476 -12.26 9.01 -12.31
N TYR A 477 -11.98 7.70 -12.30
CA TYR A 477 -11.90 6.90 -11.07
C TYR A 477 -10.55 6.23 -10.82
N PHE A 478 -9.68 6.10 -11.81
CA PHE A 478 -8.34 5.51 -11.71
C PHE A 478 -7.28 6.43 -12.35
N SER A 479 -7.43 7.74 -12.15
CA SER A 479 -6.69 8.77 -12.87
C SER A 479 -5.17 8.54 -12.75
N GLY A 480 -4.47 8.45 -13.89
CA GLY A 480 -3.04 8.16 -13.96
C GLY A 480 -2.69 6.73 -14.36
N THR A 481 -3.67 5.81 -14.33
CA THR A 481 -3.45 4.41 -14.72
C THR A 481 -3.43 4.26 -16.25
N PRO A 482 -2.41 3.60 -16.84
CA PRO A 482 -2.43 3.27 -18.26
C PRO A 482 -3.58 2.33 -18.60
N SER A 483 -4.34 2.66 -19.65
CA SER A 483 -5.30 1.76 -20.26
C SER A 483 -5.29 1.92 -21.78
N ARG A 484 -4.42 1.15 -22.44
CA ARG A 484 -4.15 1.28 -23.88
C ARG A 484 -5.22 0.61 -24.73
N VAL A 485 -5.82 -0.44 -24.19
CA VAL A 485 -6.94 -1.16 -24.79
C VAL A 485 -8.16 -0.77 -23.97
N GLY A 486 -8.96 0.15 -24.51
CA GLY A 486 -10.23 0.56 -23.90
C GLY A 486 -11.20 -0.61 -23.79
N GLY A 487 -12.36 -0.40 -23.17
CA GLY A 487 -13.37 -1.44 -23.06
C GLY A 487 -14.54 -0.98 -22.23
N ILE A 488 -14.85 -1.73 -21.18
CA ILE A 488 -16.10 -1.59 -20.43
C ILE A 488 -16.23 -0.25 -19.70
N GLY A 489 -17.45 0.25 -19.62
CA GLY A 489 -17.86 1.43 -18.85
C GLY A 489 -18.49 1.06 -17.51
N LEU A 490 -19.10 2.04 -16.86
CA LEU A 490 -19.87 1.80 -15.62
C LEU A 490 -21.10 0.90 -15.86
N GLU A 491 -21.66 0.91 -17.07
CA GLU A 491 -22.84 0.11 -17.43
C GLU A 491 -22.53 -1.37 -17.32
N GLU A 492 -21.46 -1.83 -17.95
CA GLU A 492 -21.06 -3.23 -17.91
C GLU A 492 -20.54 -3.63 -16.53
N ILE A 493 -19.80 -2.75 -15.82
CA ILE A 493 -19.37 -3.00 -14.43
C ILE A 493 -20.59 -3.22 -13.52
N ALA A 494 -21.64 -2.40 -13.68
CA ALA A 494 -22.88 -2.56 -12.95
C ALA A 494 -23.56 -3.88 -13.34
N ALA A 495 -23.68 -4.18 -14.64
CA ALA A 495 -24.29 -5.42 -15.12
C ALA A 495 -23.60 -6.68 -14.59
N GLU A 496 -22.26 -6.75 -14.61
CA GLU A 496 -21.49 -7.87 -14.04
C GLU A 496 -21.75 -8.04 -12.54
N THR A 497 -21.80 -6.93 -11.81
CA THR A 497 -22.04 -6.91 -10.37
C THR A 497 -23.48 -7.36 -10.04
N LEU A 498 -24.45 -6.85 -10.77
CA LEU A 498 -25.86 -7.19 -10.62
C LEU A 498 -26.17 -8.63 -11.03
N ALA A 499 -25.47 -9.17 -12.03
CA ALA A 499 -25.59 -10.58 -12.40
C ALA A 499 -25.18 -11.52 -11.25
N ARG A 500 -24.07 -11.22 -10.56
CA ARG A 500 -23.66 -11.99 -9.36
C ARG A 500 -24.62 -11.78 -8.19
N HIS A 501 -25.08 -10.55 -7.99
CA HIS A 501 -26.05 -10.22 -6.94
C HIS A 501 -27.38 -10.96 -7.13
N ALA A 502 -27.92 -11.02 -8.35
CA ALA A 502 -29.13 -11.75 -8.67
C ALA A 502 -29.01 -13.26 -8.39
N ARG A 503 -27.83 -13.86 -8.60
CA ARG A 503 -27.56 -15.26 -8.20
C ARG A 503 -27.60 -15.46 -6.68
N ALA A 504 -27.16 -14.46 -5.91
CA ALA A 504 -27.19 -14.49 -4.44
C ALA A 504 -28.58 -14.23 -3.84
N PHE A 505 -29.41 -13.47 -4.55
CA PHE A 505 -30.76 -13.09 -4.13
C PHE A 505 -31.78 -13.43 -5.23
N PRO A 506 -31.99 -14.73 -5.54
CA PRO A 506 -32.96 -15.11 -6.54
C PRO A 506 -34.38 -14.74 -6.08
N ALA A 507 -35.24 -14.40 -7.03
CA ALA A 507 -36.65 -14.08 -6.75
C ALA A 507 -37.40 -15.25 -6.09
N ASP A 508 -37.01 -16.48 -6.42
CA ASP A 508 -37.67 -17.71 -6.00
C ASP A 508 -36.97 -18.42 -4.81
N GLY A 509 -36.44 -17.67 -3.83
CA GLY A 509 -36.04 -18.20 -2.52
C GLY A 509 -34.55 -18.10 -2.19
N ASP A 510 -33.92 -19.25 -1.94
CA ASP A 510 -32.51 -19.34 -1.53
C ASP A 510 -31.57 -19.53 -2.74
N PRO A 511 -30.35 -18.97 -2.69
CA PRO A 511 -29.36 -19.22 -3.74
C PRO A 511 -29.02 -20.70 -3.83
N GLU A 512 -28.40 -21.10 -4.93
CA GLU A 512 -27.89 -22.45 -5.11
C GLU A 512 -26.98 -22.86 -3.93
N LYS A 513 -27.13 -24.11 -3.49
CA LYS A 513 -26.31 -24.64 -2.39
C LYS A 513 -24.84 -24.69 -2.75
N LEU A 514 -24.50 -25.03 -3.99
CA LEU A 514 -23.11 -25.08 -4.43
C LEU A 514 -22.70 -23.72 -4.99
N LEU A 515 -21.43 -23.35 -4.76
CA LEU A 515 -20.85 -22.22 -5.48
C LEU A 515 -20.57 -22.64 -6.93
N ASP A 516 -20.25 -21.66 -7.77
CA ASP A 516 -19.78 -21.93 -9.12
C ASP A 516 -18.59 -22.89 -9.08
N ALA A 517 -18.58 -23.89 -9.97
CA ALA A 517 -17.49 -24.85 -10.03
C ALA A 517 -16.16 -24.18 -10.40
N GLY A 518 -16.18 -22.98 -10.98
CA GLY A 518 -15.00 -22.27 -11.45
C GLY A 518 -14.65 -22.65 -12.90
N GLY A 519 -13.35 -22.69 -13.21
CA GLY A 519 -12.83 -22.90 -14.56
C GLY A 519 -11.72 -21.92 -14.95
N ALA A 520 -11.27 -21.06 -14.03
CA ALA A 520 -10.24 -20.06 -14.30
C ALA A 520 -8.81 -20.61 -14.10
N TYR A 521 -8.64 -21.63 -13.25
CA TYR A 521 -7.33 -22.23 -12.98
C TYR A 521 -7.16 -23.61 -13.65
N HIS A 522 -8.25 -24.35 -13.83
CA HIS A 522 -8.27 -25.59 -14.59
C HIS A 522 -9.39 -25.58 -15.61
N LEU A 523 -9.11 -26.11 -16.80
CA LEU A 523 -10.13 -26.34 -17.82
C LEU A 523 -11.21 -27.29 -17.28
N ARG A 524 -12.47 -26.83 -17.32
CA ARG A 524 -13.64 -27.61 -16.95
C ARG A 524 -14.71 -27.52 -18.03
N ALA A 525 -15.46 -28.59 -18.23
CA ALA A 525 -16.60 -28.56 -19.14
C ALA A 525 -17.65 -27.57 -18.62
N GLY A 526 -17.96 -26.55 -19.43
CA GLY A 526 -18.84 -25.45 -19.04
C GLY A 526 -18.19 -24.39 -18.15
N GLY A 527 -16.84 -24.43 -18.00
CA GLY A 527 -16.00 -23.41 -17.35
C GLY A 527 -15.77 -22.16 -18.20
N GLU A 528 -14.72 -21.40 -17.88
CA GLU A 528 -14.22 -20.26 -18.69
C GLU A 528 -13.68 -20.70 -20.05
#